data_AF-A0A5B1BBD1-F1
#
_entry.id   AF-A0A5B1BBD1-F1
#
_cell.length_a   1.000
_cell.length_b   1.000
_cell.length_c   1.000
_cell.angle_alpha   90.00
_cell.angle_beta   90.00
_cell.angle_gamma   90.00
#
_symmetry.space_group_name_H-M   'P 1'
#
loop_
_entity.id
_entity.type
_entity.pdbx_description
1 polymer ?
#
loop_
_entity_poly.entity_id
_entity_poly.type
_entity_poly.pdbx_seq_one_letter_code
_entity_poly.pdbx_strand_id
1 'polypeptide(L)'
;MEQWLELHKDKIEMFFIPPYSPELNPQEYVNQDFKTNIIGKKRAISKEQLKENIKGFIKKRKKDKPQLIKYLHRKHARYAT
;
A
#
# COMPACT_ATOMS: atom_id res chain seq x y z
N MET A 1 2.85 -17.35 -14.56
CA MET A 1 3.24 -16.01 -14.06
C MET A 1 4.60 -15.62 -14.62
N GLU A 2 5.61 -16.50 -14.50
CA GLU A 2 6.96 -16.28 -15.07
C GLU A 2 6.96 -15.95 -16.57
N GLN A 3 6.24 -16.72 -17.40
CA GLN A 3 6.13 -16.43 -18.83
C GLN A 3 5.54 -15.03 -19.12
N TRP A 4 4.59 -14.57 -18.31
CA TRP A 4 4.01 -13.24 -18.48
C TRP A 4 5.01 -12.15 -18.08
N LEU A 5 5.78 -12.37 -16.99
CA LEU A 5 6.82 -11.45 -16.55
C LEU A 5 7.95 -11.36 -17.57
N GLU A 6 8.38 -12.48 -18.14
CA GLU A 6 9.42 -12.53 -19.16
C GLU A 6 9.01 -11.72 -20.40
N LEU A 7 7.76 -11.84 -20.83
CA LEU A 7 7.19 -11.05 -21.94
C LEU A 7 7.11 -9.54 -21.64
N HIS A 8 7.15 -9.14 -20.37
CA HIS A 8 6.99 -7.75 -19.93
C HIS A 8 8.22 -7.20 -19.19
N LYS A 9 9.36 -7.90 -19.23
CA LYS A 9 10.56 -7.53 -18.47
C LYS A 9 11.07 -6.13 -18.79
N ASP A 10 10.86 -5.66 -20.02
CA ASP A 10 11.27 -4.31 -20.45
C ASP A 10 10.37 -3.20 -19.85
N LYS A 11 9.24 -3.56 -19.26
CA LYS A 11 8.25 -2.62 -18.70
C LYS A 11 8.09 -2.75 -17.18
N ILE A 12 8.44 -3.90 -16.61
CA ILE A 12 8.15 -4.26 -15.23
C ILE A 12 9.39 -4.90 -14.61
N GLU A 13 9.93 -4.25 -13.59
CA GLU A 13 10.97 -4.81 -12.73
C GLU A 13 10.33 -5.49 -11.50
N MET A 14 10.89 -6.62 -11.09
CA MET A 14 10.40 -7.40 -9.95
C MET A 14 11.41 -7.38 -8.80
N PHE A 15 10.94 -6.96 -7.62
CA PHE A 15 11.70 -7.00 -6.38
C PHE A 15 11.15 -8.10 -5.47
N PHE A 16 12.00 -9.07 -5.15
CA PHE A 16 11.66 -10.12 -4.18
C PHE A 16 12.04 -9.67 -2.77
N ILE A 17 11.10 -9.83 -1.84
CA ILE A 17 11.35 -9.64 -0.41
C ILE A 17 11.48 -11.01 0.26
N PRO A 18 12.38 -11.18 1.25
CA PRO A 18 12.45 -12.39 2.04
C PRO A 18 11.08 -12.78 2.66
N PRO A 19 10.81 -14.09 2.81
CA PRO A 19 9.64 -14.55 3.54
C PRO A 19 9.55 -13.93 4.94
N TYR A 20 8.33 -13.75 5.44
CA TYR A 20 8.05 -13.24 6.78
C TYR A 20 8.67 -11.87 7.11
N SER A 21 8.95 -11.04 6.10
CA SER A 21 9.52 -9.69 6.28
C SER A 21 8.52 -8.59 5.84
N PRO A 22 7.35 -8.48 6.49
CA PRO A 22 6.30 -7.53 6.10
C PRO A 22 6.73 -6.07 6.15
N GLU A 23 7.69 -5.73 7.01
CA GLU A 23 8.25 -4.38 7.18
C GLU A 23 8.98 -3.88 5.93
N LEU A 24 9.42 -4.79 5.05
CA LEU A 24 10.02 -4.43 3.78
C LEU A 24 8.95 -3.93 2.80
N ASN A 25 7.73 -4.45 2.88
CA ASN A 25 6.70 -4.13 1.91
C ASN A 25 6.10 -2.72 2.15
N PRO A 26 6.27 -1.76 1.21
CA PRO A 26 5.75 -0.40 1.38
C PRO A 26 4.23 -0.35 1.63
N GLN A 27 3.49 -1.34 1.11
CA GLN A 27 2.04 -1.41 1.28
C GLN A 27 1.62 -1.58 2.75
N GLU A 28 2.46 -2.19 3.58
CA GLU A 28 2.13 -2.40 4.99
C GLU A 28 2.08 -1.08 5.77
N TYR A 29 2.87 -0.08 5.38
CA TYR A 29 2.78 1.26 5.95
C TYR A 29 1.48 1.98 5.56
N VAL A 30 1.00 1.79 4.33
CA VAL A 30 -0.32 2.28 3.90
C VAL A 30 -1.43 1.56 4.65
N ASN A 31 -1.32 0.24 4.82
CA ASN A 31 -2.28 -0.58 5.56
C ASN A 31 -2.35 -0.17 7.04
N GLN A 32 -1.22 0.13 7.67
CA GLN A 32 -1.16 0.63 9.03
C GLN A 32 -1.88 1.99 9.16
N ASP A 33 -1.61 2.94 8.23
CA ASP A 33 -2.29 4.24 8.21
C ASP A 33 -3.80 4.08 8.00
N PHE A 34 -4.21 3.19 7.08
CA PHE A 34 -5.60 2.87 6.82
C PHE A 34 -6.30 2.30 8.06
N LYS A 35 -5.73 1.26 8.69
CA LYS A 35 -6.30 0.62 9.89
C LYS A 35 -6.42 1.61 11.04
N THR A 36 -5.40 2.46 11.23
CA THR A 36 -5.38 3.48 12.29
C THR A 36 -6.45 4.55 12.07
N ASN A 37 -6.60 5.06 10.84
CA ASN A 37 -7.45 6.22 10.58
C ASN A 37 -8.90 5.89 10.21
N ILE A 38 -9.17 4.70 9.68
CA ILE A 38 -10.52 4.29 9.28
C ILE A 38 -11.14 3.36 10.31
N ILE A 39 -10.49 2.23 10.58
CA ILE A 39 -11.03 1.23 11.51
C ILE A 39 -10.93 1.73 12.96
N GLY A 40 -9.82 2.40 13.32
CA GLY A 40 -9.59 2.90 14.67
C GLY A 40 -10.44 4.09 15.11
N LYS A 41 -10.99 4.89 14.17
CA LYS A 41 -11.73 6.13 14.48
C LYS A 41 -13.23 6.05 14.26
N LYS A 42 -13.69 5.27 13.26
CA LYS A 42 -15.12 5.17 12.96
C LYS A 42 -15.44 3.80 12.40
N ARG A 43 -15.93 2.91 13.27
CA ARG A 43 -16.38 1.57 12.88
C ARG A 43 -17.56 1.70 11.92
N ALA A 44 -17.43 1.10 10.74
CA ALA A 44 -18.54 1.02 9.80
C ALA A 44 -19.63 0.08 10.35
N ILE A 45 -20.89 0.46 10.19
CA ILE A 45 -22.06 -0.34 10.61
C ILE A 45 -22.59 -1.24 9.49
N SER A 46 -22.14 -1.03 8.25
CA SER A 46 -22.50 -1.85 7.08
C SER A 46 -21.30 -2.07 6.15
N LYS A 47 -21.43 -3.06 5.26
CA LYS A 47 -20.42 -3.37 4.24
C LYS A 47 -20.29 -2.23 3.22
N GLU A 48 -21.39 -1.57 2.90
CA GLU A 48 -21.48 -0.45 1.96
C GLU A 48 -20.72 0.74 2.53
N GLN A 49 -20.97 1.08 3.80
CA GLN A 49 -20.26 2.15 4.48
C GLN A 49 -18.76 1.85 4.60
N LEU A 50 -18.38 0.60 4.87
CA LEU A 50 -16.98 0.20 4.90
C LEU A 50 -16.31 0.44 3.54
N LYS A 51 -16.97 0.05 2.44
CA LYS A 51 -16.46 0.29 1.07
C LYS A 51 -16.31 1.78 0.78
N GLU A 52 -17.27 2.60 1.17
CA GLU A 52 -17.19 4.07 0.99
C GLU A 52 -16.03 4.68 1.77
N ASN A 53 -15.86 4.28 3.04
CA ASN A 53 -14.75 4.73 3.88
C ASN A 53 -13.39 4.36 3.27
N ILE A 54 -13.25 3.12 2.77
CA ILE A 54 -12.05 2.66 2.06
C ILE A 54 -11.78 3.52 0.83
N LYS A 55 -12.78 3.70 -0.04
CA LYS A 55 -12.65 4.50 -1.26
C LYS A 55 -12.26 5.94 -0.94
N GLY A 56 -12.88 6.55 0.07
CA GLY A 56 -12.58 7.91 0.53
C GLY A 56 -11.14 8.05 1.03
N PHE A 57 -10.70 7.12 1.86
CA PHE A 57 -9.32 7.08 2.36
C PHE A 57 -8.31 6.98 1.22
N ILE A 58 -8.48 6.00 0.31
CA ILE A 58 -7.55 5.78 -0.80
C ILE A 58 -7.54 7.00 -1.72
N LYS A 59 -8.70 7.60 -2.04
CA LYS A 59 -8.78 8.82 -2.85
C LYS A 59 -8.04 9.99 -2.19
N LYS A 60 -8.16 10.16 -0.87
CA LYS A 60 -7.44 11.18 -0.12
C LYS A 60 -5.92 10.93 -0.16
N ARG A 61 -5.48 9.70 0.08
CA ARG A 61 -4.05 9.35 0.07
C ARG A 61 -3.41 9.43 -1.31
N LYS A 62 -4.12 9.04 -2.37
CA LYS A 62 -3.65 9.24 -3.74
C LYS A 62 -3.38 10.71 -4.07
N LYS A 63 -4.13 11.65 -3.48
CA LYS A 63 -3.93 13.10 -3.66
C LYS A 63 -2.79 13.66 -2.80
N ASP A 64 -2.40 12.94 -1.75
CA ASP A 64 -1.39 13.34 -0.77
C ASP A 64 -0.02 12.76 -1.15
N LYS A 65 0.59 13.30 -2.21
CA LYS A 65 1.92 12.90 -2.69
C LYS A 65 3.00 12.91 -1.60
N PRO A 66 3.08 13.94 -0.72
CA PRO A 66 4.08 13.94 0.35
C PRO A 66 3.95 12.74 1.29
N GLN A 67 2.71 12.35 1.64
CA GLN A 67 2.51 11.18 2.48
C GLN A 67 2.85 9.87 1.75
N LEU A 68 2.57 9.76 0.45
CA LEU A 68 2.97 8.59 -0.35
C LEU A 68 4.48 8.41 -0.37
N ILE A 69 5.23 9.49 -0.61
CA ILE A 69 6.71 9.46 -0.59
C ILE A 69 7.22 9.01 0.79
N LYS A 70 6.59 9.47 1.88
CA LYS A 70 6.97 9.03 3.23
C LYS A 70 6.85 7.52 3.43
N TYR A 71 5.90 6.84 2.78
CA TYR A 71 5.80 5.38 2.87
C TYR A 71 6.97 4.68 2.20
N LEU A 72 7.42 5.20 1.05
CA LEU A 72 8.56 4.66 0.30
C LEU A 72 9.90 4.95 1.00
N HIS A 73 10.01 6.08 1.72
CA HIS A 73 11.26 6.48 2.38
C HIS A 73 11.47 5.85 3.78
N ARG A 74 10.56 4.99 4.24
CA ARG A 74 10.76 4.22 5.48
C ARG A 74 12.01 3.36 5.34
N LYS A 75 12.76 3.18 6.45
CA LYS A 75 14.08 2.51 6.47
C LYS A 75 14.13 1.21 5.66
N HIS A 76 13.07 0.42 5.73
CA HIS A 76 12.96 -0.92 5.14
C HIS A 76 12.31 -0.95 3.74
N ALA A 77 11.73 0.17 3.28
CA ALA A 77 11.00 0.28 2.02
C ALA A 77 11.77 1.03 0.91
N ARG A 78 13.00 1.49 1.20
CA ARG A 78 13.79 2.33 0.28
C ARG A 78 14.18 1.67 -1.04
N TYR A 79 14.02 0.36 -1.18
CA TYR A 79 14.25 -0.31 -2.46
C TYR A 79 13.18 0.07 -3.51
N ALA A 80 12.04 0.62 -3.07
CA ALA A 80 10.89 0.94 -3.91
C ALA A 80 10.78 2.44 -4.28
N THR A 81 11.91 3.17 -4.26
CA THR A 81 12.00 4.61 -4.57
C THR A 81 12.47 4.88 -5.98
#